data_AF-A0A3P7PHC6-F1
#
_entry.id   AF-A0A3P7PHC6-F1
#
_cell.length_a   1.000
_cell.length_b   1.000
_cell.length_c   1.000
_cell.angle_alpha   90.00
_cell.angle_beta   90.00
_cell.angle_gamma   90.00
#
_symmetry.space_group_name_H-M   'P 1'
#
loop_
_entity.id
_entity.type
_entity.pdbx_description
1 polymer ?
#
loop_
_entity_poly.entity_id
_entity_poly.type
_entity_poly.pdbx_seq_one_letter_code
_entity_poly.pdbx_strand_id
1 'polypeptide(L)'
;MRDFLLRRVNHLYPEEEEEVEEKEEEGGEEEEKEKEKEKKPSVRQQLIKSITAMQFSLLNDDFLNDQLNADHAWMEAVLFNCHCSDDAPFPSELAQILPEDNSQEVARWYDFSHPIHLRPSHETPLHLIYQYYEAI
;
A
#
# COMPACT_ATOMS: atom_id res chain seq x y z
N MET A 1 -1.24 -7.34 -8.69
CA MET A 1 -1.25 -6.16 -7.79
C MET A 1 0.04 -6.00 -7.00
N ARG A 2 0.51 -7.02 -6.26
CA ARG A 2 1.79 -6.95 -5.51
C ARG A 2 2.98 -6.46 -6.35
N ASP A 3 3.21 -7.06 -7.52
CA ASP A 3 4.31 -6.67 -8.40
C ASP A 3 4.23 -5.23 -8.89
N PHE A 4 3.01 -4.74 -9.13
CA PHE A 4 2.79 -3.34 -9.51
C PHE A 4 3.21 -2.40 -8.39
N LEU A 5 2.78 -2.68 -7.15
CA LEU A 5 3.16 -1.88 -5.98
C LEU A 5 4.68 -1.89 -5.76
N LEU A 6 5.32 -3.06 -5.86
CA LEU A 6 6.78 -3.17 -5.73
C LEU A 6 7.52 -2.37 -6.81
N ARG A 7 7.05 -2.39 -8.06
CA ARG A 7 7.61 -1.56 -9.13
C ARG A 7 7.46 -0.07 -8.86
N ARG A 8 6.30 0.39 -8.36
CA ARG A 8 6.10 1.79 -7.97
C ARG A 8 7.03 2.20 -6.83
N VAL A 9 7.19 1.35 -5.80
CA VAL A 9 8.14 1.61 -4.71
C VAL A 9 9.56 1.77 -5.25
N ASN A 10 10.02 0.86 -6.12
CA ASN A 10 11.36 0.95 -6.70
C ASN A 10 11.56 2.18 -7.59
N HIS A 11 10.50 2.67 -8.23
CA HIS A 11 10.56 3.89 -9.04
C HIS A 11 10.65 5.16 -8.20
N LEU A 12 9.86 5.26 -7.12
CA LEU A 12 9.77 6.45 -6.28
C LEU A 12 10.84 6.52 -5.19
N TYR A 13 11.30 5.35 -4.74
CA TYR A 13 12.35 5.18 -3.75
C TYR A 13 13.40 4.21 -4.33
N PRO A 14 14.25 4.68 -5.26
CA PRO A 14 15.35 3.88 -5.76
C PRO A 14 16.29 3.50 -4.62
N GLU A 15 17.03 2.41 -4.77
CA GLU A 15 18.14 2.12 -3.86
C GLU A 15 19.15 3.25 -3.99
N GLU A 16 19.43 3.96 -2.89
CA GLU A 16 20.59 4.83 -2.84
C GLU A 16 21.80 3.93 -3.11
N GLU A 17 22.51 4.17 -4.20
CA GLU A 17 23.83 3.59 -4.38
C GLU A 17 24.64 4.04 -3.14
N GLU A 18 25.05 3.09 -2.30
CA GLU A 18 26.06 3.39 -1.30
C GLU A 18 27.26 3.89 -2.09
N GLU A 19 27.49 5.21 -2.13
CA GLU A 19 28.79 5.74 -2.48
C GLU A 19 29.75 5.11 -1.50
N VAL A 20 30.47 4.09 -1.98
CA VAL A 20 31.63 3.55 -1.30
C VAL A 20 32.63 4.70 -1.32
N GLU A 21 32.55 5.58 -0.32
CA GLU A 21 33.70 6.39 0.06
C GLU A 21 34.78 5.37 0.42
N GLU A 22 35.66 5.08 -0.53
CA GLU A 22 36.98 4.54 -0.25
C GLU A 22 37.67 5.54 0.68
N LYS A 23 37.40 5.43 1.99
CA LYS A 23 38.19 6.08 3.01
C LYS A 23 39.55 5.40 2.96
N GLU A 24 40.49 6.07 2.30
CA GLU A 24 41.91 5.82 2.48
C GLU A 24 42.18 5.74 3.98
N GLU A 25 42.60 4.55 4.44
CA GLU A 25 43.01 4.30 5.80
C GLU A 25 44.23 5.17 6.12
N GLU A 26 44.04 6.23 6.90
CA GLU A 26 45.09 6.72 7.77
C GLU A 26 44.59 6.73 9.22
N GLY A 27 45.38 6.07 10.06
CA GLY A 27 45.00 5.52 11.35
C GLY A 27 44.61 6.52 12.44
N GLY A 28 43.90 5.98 13.42
CA GLY A 28 43.61 6.67 14.67
C GLY A 28 42.67 5.83 15.53
N GLU A 29 43.24 4.96 16.36
CA GLU A 29 42.53 4.34 17.48
C GLU A 29 41.90 5.43 18.35
N GLU A 30 40.57 5.48 18.44
CA GLU A 30 39.87 5.94 19.66
C GLU A 30 38.35 5.64 19.58
N GLU A 31 37.93 4.86 20.57
CA GLU A 31 36.56 4.70 21.08
C GLU A 31 35.50 4.05 20.19
N GLU A 32 35.50 2.71 20.24
CA GLU A 32 34.29 1.89 20.26
C GLU A 32 33.29 2.44 21.31
N LYS A 33 32.32 3.22 20.85
CA LYS A 33 31.02 3.33 21.51
C LYS A 33 29.97 2.86 20.53
N GLU A 34 29.71 1.56 20.57
CA GLU A 34 28.45 0.93 20.17
C GLU A 34 27.29 1.76 20.73
N LYS A 35 26.77 2.65 19.89
CA LYS A 35 25.36 3.02 19.96
C LYS A 35 24.70 2.19 18.88
N GLU A 36 24.16 1.04 19.25
CA GLU A 36 22.95 0.49 18.61
C GLU A 36 21.87 1.58 18.69
N LYS A 37 21.97 2.59 17.84
CA LYS A 37 20.78 3.28 17.36
C LYS A 37 20.13 2.24 16.49
N GLU A 38 19.02 1.65 16.95
CA GLU A 38 18.07 0.99 16.06
C GLU A 38 17.88 1.90 14.85
N LYS A 39 18.54 1.58 13.73
CA LYS A 39 18.35 2.31 12.47
C LYS A 39 16.89 2.07 12.14
N LYS A 40 16.04 3.09 12.36
CA LYS A 40 14.65 3.03 11.93
C LYS A 40 14.67 2.58 10.46
N PRO A 41 13.97 1.49 10.10
CA PRO A 41 14.04 0.95 8.75
C PRO A 41 13.66 2.06 7.77
N SER A 42 14.37 2.16 6.64
CA SER A 42 14.09 3.19 5.65
C SER A 42 12.64 3.06 5.18
N VAL A 43 12.03 4.16 4.75
CA VAL A 43 10.64 4.16 4.24
C VAL A 43 10.47 3.04 3.21
N ARG A 44 11.41 2.93 2.26
CA ARG A 44 11.47 1.85 1.27
C ARG A 44 11.38 0.45 1.90
N GLN A 45 12.21 0.16 2.90
CA GLN A 45 12.23 -1.15 3.57
C GLN A 45 10.88 -1.47 4.24
N GLN A 46 10.27 -0.49 4.89
CA GLN A 46 8.94 -0.64 5.50
C GLN A 46 7.86 -0.92 4.46
N LEU A 47 7.90 -0.20 3.32
CA LEU A 47 6.95 -0.39 2.21
C LEU A 47 7.09 -1.80 1.61
N ILE A 48 8.32 -2.25 1.33
CA ILE A 48 8.58 -3.60 0.80
C ILE A 48 8.09 -4.67 1.78
N LYS A 49 8.40 -4.53 3.07
CA LYS A 49 7.93 -5.45 4.11
C LYS A 49 6.41 -5.57 4.11
N SER A 50 5.71 -4.44 4.09
CA SER A 50 4.24 -4.37 4.13
C SER A 50 3.61 -4.98 2.87
N ILE A 51 4.10 -4.61 1.68
CA ILE A 51 3.60 -5.15 0.40
C ILE A 51 3.84 -6.67 0.29
N THR A 52 4.96 -7.15 0.85
CA THR A 52 5.29 -8.58 0.85
C THR A 52 4.38 -9.36 1.80
N ALA A 53 4.12 -8.81 3.00
CA ALA A 53 3.24 -9.42 4.01
C ALA A 53 1.74 -9.28 3.69
N MET A 54 1.38 -8.40 2.75
CA MET A 54 0.00 -8.12 2.35
C MET A 54 -0.74 -9.39 1.91
N GLN A 55 -1.93 -9.56 2.49
CA GLN A 55 -2.88 -10.63 2.20
C GLN A 55 -3.86 -10.19 1.12
N PHE A 56 -4.17 -11.09 0.20
CA PHE A 56 -5.08 -10.83 -0.91
C PHE A 56 -6.31 -11.71 -0.78
N SER A 57 -7.48 -11.10 -0.89
CA SER A 57 -8.78 -11.77 -0.80
C SER A 57 -9.64 -11.34 -1.99
N LEU A 58 -10.25 -12.31 -2.68
CA LEU A 58 -11.31 -12.02 -3.66
C LEU A 58 -12.63 -11.86 -2.89
N LEU A 59 -13.31 -10.75 -3.10
CA LEU A 59 -14.57 -10.45 -2.43
C LEU A 59 -15.78 -10.71 -3.33
N ASN A 60 -15.65 -10.37 -4.62
CA ASN A 60 -16.70 -10.52 -5.61
C ASN A 60 -16.05 -10.46 -7.01
N ASP A 61 -16.55 -11.24 -7.95
CA ASP A 61 -16.10 -11.30 -9.35
C ASP A 61 -17.25 -11.32 -10.35
N ASP A 62 -18.41 -10.80 -9.94
CA ASP A 62 -19.67 -10.89 -10.68
C ASP A 62 -20.28 -9.49 -10.97
N PHE A 63 -21.55 -9.50 -11.36
CA PHE A 63 -22.39 -8.35 -11.63
C PHE A 63 -22.24 -7.22 -10.59
N LEU A 64 -21.92 -6.03 -11.10
CA LEU A 64 -21.89 -4.81 -10.33
C LEU A 64 -23.21 -4.07 -10.52
N ASN A 65 -23.97 -3.92 -9.44
CA ASN A 65 -25.21 -3.16 -9.46
C ASN A 65 -24.91 -1.66 -9.59
N ASP A 66 -24.91 -1.16 -10.82
CA ASP A 66 -24.64 0.24 -11.14
C ASP A 66 -25.78 0.87 -11.92
N GLN A 67 -25.97 2.17 -11.70
CA GLN A 67 -27.00 2.99 -12.35
C GLN A 67 -26.88 3.04 -13.87
N LEU A 68 -25.73 2.71 -14.43
CA LEU A 68 -25.49 2.68 -15.88
C LEU A 68 -25.89 1.36 -16.55
N ASN A 69 -26.30 0.36 -15.77
CA ASN A 69 -26.78 -0.90 -16.32
C ASN A 69 -28.08 -0.70 -17.12
N ALA A 70 -28.22 -1.44 -18.21
CA ALA A 70 -29.35 -1.41 -19.13
C ALA A 70 -29.67 -2.83 -19.64
N ASP A 71 -30.80 -2.99 -20.33
CA ASP A 71 -31.34 -4.29 -20.77
C ASP A 71 -30.34 -5.18 -21.54
N HIS A 72 -29.36 -4.58 -22.22
CA HIS A 72 -28.38 -5.27 -23.06
C HIS A 72 -26.92 -4.90 -22.76
N ALA A 73 -26.67 -4.18 -21.67
CA ALA A 73 -25.32 -3.79 -21.27
C ALA A 73 -25.27 -3.62 -19.75
N TRP A 74 -24.34 -4.29 -19.09
CA TRP A 74 -24.14 -4.17 -17.65
C TRP A 74 -22.66 -4.15 -17.31
N MET A 75 -22.36 -3.72 -16.09
CA MET A 75 -21.01 -3.76 -15.53
C MET A 75 -20.82 -5.01 -14.69
N GLU A 76 -19.66 -5.63 -14.85
CA GLU A 76 -19.13 -6.68 -13.99
C GLU A 76 -17.83 -6.15 -13.40
N ALA A 77 -17.52 -6.55 -12.18
CA ALA A 77 -16.32 -6.08 -11.51
C ALA A 77 -15.68 -7.20 -10.72
N VAL A 78 -14.35 -7.22 -10.75
CA VAL A 78 -13.56 -8.08 -9.89
C VAL A 78 -13.01 -7.25 -8.75
N LEU A 79 -13.49 -7.54 -7.55
CA LEU A 79 -13.18 -6.84 -6.32
C LEU A 79 -12.21 -7.67 -5.49
N PHE A 80 -10.98 -7.18 -5.43
CA PHE A 80 -9.94 -7.74 -4.57
C PHE A 80 -9.66 -6.78 -3.41
N ASN A 81 -9.59 -7.33 -2.20
CA ASN A 81 -9.11 -6.61 -1.05
C ASN A 81 -7.68 -7.03 -0.71
N CYS A 82 -6.87 -6.01 -0.44
CA CYS A 82 -5.46 -6.10 -0.14
C CYS A 82 -5.25 -5.60 1.28
N HIS A 83 -5.07 -6.51 2.24
CA HIS A 83 -5.02 -6.20 3.66
C HIS A 83 -3.61 -6.37 4.22
N CYS A 84 -3.18 -5.40 5.01
CA CYS A 84 -1.92 -5.44 5.74
C CYS A 84 -2.22 -5.70 7.21
N SER A 85 -1.47 -6.61 7.83
CA SER A 85 -1.61 -6.91 9.25
C SER A 85 -0.96 -5.85 10.13
N ASP A 86 -1.31 -5.86 11.41
CA ASP A 86 -0.75 -4.95 12.42
C ASP A 86 0.78 -5.08 12.59
N ASP A 87 1.35 -6.26 12.29
CA ASP A 87 2.80 -6.52 12.36
C ASP A 87 3.59 -5.93 11.18
N ALA A 88 2.90 -5.61 10.09
CA ALA A 88 3.43 -5.02 8.88
C ALA A 88 2.45 -3.97 8.33
N PRO A 89 2.18 -2.91 9.12
CA PRO A 89 1.15 -1.95 8.80
C PRO A 89 1.55 -1.16 7.56
N PHE A 90 0.57 -0.83 6.73
CA PHE A 90 0.82 -0.12 5.51
C PHE A 90 1.08 1.37 5.80
N PRO A 91 2.28 1.91 5.49
CA PRO A 91 2.61 3.29 5.84
C PRO A 91 1.70 4.30 5.14
N SER A 92 1.33 5.37 5.86
CA SER A 92 0.43 6.40 5.34
C SER A 92 0.98 7.07 4.07
N GLU A 93 2.30 7.17 4.00
CA GLU A 93 3.12 7.69 2.91
C GLU A 93 2.92 6.89 1.61
N LEU A 94 2.49 5.62 1.68
CA LEU A 94 2.20 4.80 0.51
C LEU A 94 0.95 5.28 -0.25
N ALA A 95 0.03 6.04 0.39
CA ALA A 95 -1.02 6.71 -0.38
C ALA A 95 -0.45 7.59 -1.49
N GLN A 96 0.76 8.14 -1.33
CA GLN A 96 1.39 9.00 -2.33
C GLN A 96 1.92 8.24 -3.55
N ILE A 97 2.11 6.91 -3.48
CA ILE A 97 2.58 6.12 -4.63
C ILE A 97 1.44 5.64 -5.54
N LEU A 98 0.19 5.81 -5.09
CA LEU A 98 -1.02 5.35 -5.80
C LEU A 98 -1.45 6.26 -6.96
N PRO A 99 -1.44 7.61 -6.84
CA PRO A 99 -1.79 8.49 -7.95
C PRO A 99 -0.83 8.29 -9.12
N GLU A 100 -1.34 8.48 -10.33
CA GLU A 100 -0.50 8.56 -11.54
C GLU A 100 0.29 9.87 -11.56
N ASP A 101 1.49 9.82 -12.17
CA ASP A 101 2.38 10.97 -12.26
C ASP A 101 1.71 12.08 -13.10
N ASN A 102 1.68 13.31 -12.58
CA ASN A 102 0.98 14.49 -13.13
C ASN A 102 -0.55 14.51 -13.05
N SER A 103 -1.19 13.64 -12.27
CA SER A 103 -2.62 13.78 -11.96
C SER A 103 -2.86 14.92 -10.95
N GLN A 104 -4.01 15.61 -11.03
CA GLN A 104 -4.51 16.45 -9.93
C GLN A 104 -5.19 15.61 -8.83
N GLU A 105 -5.14 14.28 -8.97
CA GLU A 105 -5.81 13.35 -8.08
C GLU A 105 -5.00 13.17 -6.80
N VAL A 106 -5.72 13.00 -5.69
CA VAL A 106 -5.12 12.74 -4.39
C VAL A 106 -5.68 11.43 -3.85
N ALA A 107 -4.78 10.52 -3.48
CA ALA A 107 -5.15 9.33 -2.74
C ALA A 107 -4.99 9.61 -1.25
N ARG A 108 -5.99 9.20 -0.47
CA ARG A 108 -6.01 9.36 0.99
C ARG A 108 -6.62 8.12 1.61
N TRP A 109 -6.14 7.80 2.81
CA TRP A 109 -6.79 6.81 3.66
C TRP A 109 -8.10 7.38 4.19
N TYR A 110 -9.13 6.54 4.21
CA TYR A 110 -10.44 6.91 4.73
C TYR A 110 -10.87 5.90 5.79
N ASP A 111 -11.39 6.41 6.90
CA ASP A 111 -12.01 5.59 7.93
C ASP A 111 -13.45 5.25 7.53
N PHE A 112 -13.65 4.02 7.06
CA PHE A 112 -14.95 3.53 6.59
C PHE A 112 -15.79 2.89 7.71
N SER A 113 -15.44 3.11 9.00
CA SER A 113 -16.30 2.75 10.14
C SER A 113 -17.63 3.51 10.16
N HIS A 114 -17.73 4.60 9.38
CA HIS A 114 -18.92 5.41 9.20
C HIS A 114 -19.30 5.49 7.71
N PRO A 115 -20.57 5.81 7.38
CA PRO A 115 -20.98 5.98 5.99
C PRO A 115 -20.14 7.03 5.28
N ILE A 116 -19.63 6.67 4.10
CA ILE A 116 -18.70 7.50 3.33
C ILE A 116 -19.36 8.17 2.12
N HIS A 117 -20.67 7.91 1.94
CA HIS A 117 -21.54 8.51 0.93
C HIS A 117 -20.99 8.36 -0.50
N LEU A 118 -20.41 7.21 -0.80
CA LEU A 118 -20.08 6.83 -2.17
C LEU A 118 -21.33 6.39 -2.93
N ARG A 119 -21.19 6.20 -4.24
CA ARG A 119 -22.23 5.55 -5.04
C ARG A 119 -22.48 4.13 -4.53
N PRO A 120 -23.72 3.60 -4.59
CA PRO A 120 -24.03 2.26 -4.10
C PRO A 120 -23.15 1.15 -4.68
N SER A 121 -22.75 1.27 -5.96
CA SER A 121 -21.83 0.34 -6.62
C SER A 121 -20.44 0.28 -5.99
N HIS A 122 -20.03 1.32 -5.26
CA HIS A 122 -18.73 1.41 -4.60
C HIS A 122 -18.83 1.25 -3.08
N GLU A 123 -19.95 1.67 -2.48
CA GLU A 123 -20.18 1.55 -1.04
C GLU A 123 -20.54 0.12 -0.62
N THR A 124 -21.29 -0.63 -1.44
CA THR A 124 -21.64 -2.04 -1.17
C THR A 124 -20.40 -2.93 -1.02
N PRO A 125 -19.39 -2.85 -1.91
CA PRO A 125 -18.10 -3.52 -1.71
C PRO A 125 -17.42 -3.29 -0.37
N LEU A 126 -17.47 -2.06 0.16
CA LEU A 126 -16.82 -1.74 1.43
C LEU A 126 -17.52 -2.41 2.60
N HIS A 127 -18.84 -2.57 2.52
CA HIS A 127 -19.58 -3.37 3.49
C HIS A 127 -19.18 -4.84 3.45
N LEU A 128 -18.89 -5.40 2.26
CA LEU A 128 -18.38 -6.78 2.14
C LEU A 128 -17.01 -6.93 2.82
N ILE A 129 -16.12 -5.93 2.70
CA ILE A 129 -14.84 -5.91 3.42
C ILE A 129 -15.07 -5.92 4.92
N TYR A 130 -15.95 -5.05 5.42
CA TYR A 130 -16.25 -4.98 6.86
C TYR A 130 -16.78 -6.31 7.38
N GLN A 131 -17.74 -6.91 6.68
CA GLN A 131 -18.28 -8.24 7.02
C GLN A 131 -17.20 -9.33 6.99
N TYR A 132 -16.29 -9.29 6.02
CA TYR A 132 -15.21 -10.26 5.91
C TYR A 132 -14.29 -10.26 7.14
N TYR A 133 -13.97 -9.09 7.71
CA TYR A 133 -13.08 -8.97 8.86
C TYR A 133 -13.77 -9.03 10.22
N GLU A 134 -15.06 -8.69 10.33
CA GLU A 134 -15.84 -8.86 11.57
C GLU A 134 -16.35 -10.30 11.76
N ALA A 135 -16.39 -11.11 10.70
CA ALA A 135 -16.81 -12.51 10.77
C ALA A 135 -15.70 -13.49 11.20
N ILE A 136 -14.47 -13.00 11.40
CA ILE A 136 -13.29 -13.77 11.81
C ILE A 136 -12.94 -13.42 13.26
#